data_AF-A0A412B015-F1
#
_entry.id   AF-A0A412B015-F1
#
_cell.length_a   1.000
_cell.length_b   1.000
_cell.length_c   1.000
_cell.angle_alpha   90.00
_cell.angle_beta   90.00
_cell.angle_gamma   90.00
#
_symmetry.space_group_name_H-M   'P 1'
#
loop_
_entity.id
_entity.type
_entity.pdbx_description
1 polymer ?
#
loop_
_entity_poly.entity_id
_entity_poly.type
_entity_poly.pdbx_seq_one_letter_code
_entity_poly.pdbx_strand_id
1 'polypeptide(L)'
;MRIFMVSDIEGLTGVYHWAQTKPGNPAYDEARELLMGDLLAAVEGAHDGGADEIVVYDMHESGRNIFTDRLPAYVHHIAGKPPVLTEKFRMGKSYDGLFLLGNHAMPFTRDSVLCHAYWLSDGMFTVNGIDVGEIGMEALIAGQYGVPLLLVTGDLAAKKEAWLSPQTPAAP
;
A
#
# COMPACT_ATOMS: atom_id res chain seq x y z
N MET A 1 -17.45 -8.57 3.71
CA MET A 1 -16.17 -8.81 3.02
C MET A 1 -15.07 -8.04 3.72
N ARG A 2 -13.95 -8.70 4.02
CA ARG A 2 -12.85 -8.13 4.80
C ARG A 2 -11.64 -7.83 3.92
N ILE A 3 -11.29 -6.55 3.80
CA ILE A 3 -10.15 -6.11 2.97
C ILE A 3 -8.96 -5.76 3.87
N PHE A 4 -7.78 -6.26 3.50
CA PHE A 4 -6.52 -5.77 4.03
C PHE A 4 -5.95 -4.76 3.04
N MET A 5 -5.70 -3.54 3.50
CA MET A 5 -5.14 -2.47 2.70
C MET A 5 -3.77 -2.13 3.26
N VAL A 6 -2.77 -2.10 2.40
CA VAL A 6 -1.44 -1.60 2.74
C VAL A 6 -1.29 -0.25 2.06
N SER A 7 -1.00 0.80 2.83
CA SER A 7 -0.85 2.16 2.30
C SER A 7 0.59 2.62 2.37
N ASP A 8 1.04 3.24 1.30
CA ASP A 8 2.35 3.86 1.15
C ASP A 8 2.22 5.31 0.63
N ILE A 9 3.30 6.11 0.63
CA ILE A 9 3.22 7.54 0.28
C ILE A 9 3.77 7.85 -1.12
N GLU A 10 4.83 7.19 -1.55
CA GLU A 10 5.62 7.53 -2.72
C GLU A 10 4.83 7.51 -4.04
N GLY A 11 3.83 6.65 -4.14
CA GLY A 11 2.97 6.49 -5.31
C GLY A 11 1.60 7.17 -5.21
N LEU A 12 1.35 7.97 -4.17
CA LEU A 12 0.08 8.69 -4.03
C LEU A 12 -0.08 9.79 -5.08
N THR A 13 -1.34 10.15 -5.34
CA THR A 13 -1.68 11.29 -6.20
C THR A 13 -1.05 12.57 -5.65
N GLY A 14 -0.21 13.23 -6.47
CA GLY A 14 0.43 14.49 -6.11
C GLY A 14 1.75 14.35 -5.32
N VAL A 15 2.23 13.13 -5.06
CA VAL A 15 3.56 12.88 -4.52
C VAL A 15 4.57 12.65 -5.65
N TYR A 16 5.66 13.41 -5.65
CA TYR A 16 6.67 13.36 -6.72
C TYR A 16 8.09 13.66 -6.24
N HIS A 17 8.29 13.96 -4.96
CA HIS A 17 9.58 14.35 -4.41
C HIS A 17 9.83 13.75 -3.03
N TRP A 18 11.07 13.32 -2.75
CA TRP A 18 11.46 12.72 -1.47
C TRP A 18 11.18 13.56 -0.22
N ALA A 19 11.05 14.88 -0.37
CA ALA A 19 10.68 15.76 0.75
C ALA A 19 9.23 15.53 1.23
N GLN A 20 8.37 15.03 0.34
CA GLN A 20 6.98 14.65 0.65
C GLN A 20 6.90 13.31 1.37
N THR A 21 7.96 12.50 1.36
CA THR A 21 7.95 11.16 1.95
C THR A 21 8.72 11.11 3.27
N LYS A 22 9.25 12.25 3.76
CA LYS A 22 10.11 12.27 4.95
C LYS A 22 9.53 13.14 6.08
N PRO A 23 9.34 12.57 7.28
CA PRO A 23 8.91 13.33 8.45
C PRO A 23 9.81 14.56 8.73
N GLY A 24 9.18 15.64 9.21
CA GLY A 24 9.89 16.87 9.58
C GLY A 24 10.00 17.92 8.48
N ASN A 25 9.26 17.76 7.37
CA ASN A 25 9.17 18.75 6.29
C ASN A 25 7.70 19.16 6.05
N PRO A 26 7.39 20.45 5.78
CA PRO A 26 6.03 20.88 5.42
C PRO A 26 5.42 20.11 4.22
N ALA A 27 6.24 19.71 3.25
CA ALA A 27 5.79 18.92 2.10
C ALA A 27 5.31 17.52 2.49
N TYR A 28 5.82 16.96 3.60
CA TYR A 28 5.35 15.68 4.12
C TYR A 28 4.02 15.82 4.85
N ASP A 29 3.78 16.94 5.55
CA ASP A 29 2.45 17.21 6.11
C ASP A 29 1.39 17.39 5.02
N GLU A 30 1.73 18.04 3.90
CA GLU A 30 0.89 18.07 2.70
C GLU A 30 0.65 16.67 2.13
N ALA A 31 1.68 15.84 2.00
CA ALA A 31 1.56 14.47 1.51
C ALA A 31 0.65 13.60 2.39
N ARG A 32 0.63 13.83 3.71
CA ARG A 32 -0.30 13.13 4.62
C ARG A 32 -1.76 13.52 4.40
N GLU A 33 -2.03 14.76 4.00
CA GLU A 33 -3.36 15.18 3.58
C GLU A 33 -3.76 14.52 2.25
N LEU A 34 -2.83 14.42 1.29
CA LEU A 34 -3.04 13.68 0.04
C LEU A 34 -3.28 12.19 0.29
N LEU A 35 -2.50 11.57 1.18
CA LEU A 35 -2.71 10.19 1.64
C LEU A 35 -4.13 9.97 2.15
N MET A 36 -4.65 10.89 2.97
CA MET A 36 -6.03 10.76 3.46
C MET A 36 -7.05 10.85 2.33
N GLY A 37 -6.83 11.69 1.31
CA GLY A 37 -7.70 11.77 0.15
C GLY A 37 -7.80 10.44 -0.60
N ASP A 38 -6.65 9.90 -1.01
CA ASP A 38 -6.57 8.64 -1.75
C ASP A 38 -7.06 7.46 -0.89
N LEU A 39 -6.70 7.43 0.41
CA LEU A 39 -7.14 6.40 1.35
C LEU A 39 -8.65 6.38 1.52
N LEU A 40 -9.27 7.54 1.78
CA LEU A 40 -10.72 7.60 1.99
C LEU A 40 -11.48 7.25 0.72
N ALA A 41 -10.98 7.64 -0.47
CA ALA A 41 -11.57 7.25 -1.74
C ALA A 41 -11.49 5.72 -1.97
N ALA A 42 -10.35 5.09 -1.68
CA ALA A 42 -10.20 3.65 -1.79
C ALA A 42 -11.07 2.89 -0.76
N VAL A 43 -11.19 3.42 0.45
CA VAL A 43 -12.07 2.91 1.52
C VAL A 43 -13.53 3.00 1.12
N GLU A 44 -13.97 4.12 0.56
CA GLU A 44 -15.35 4.31 0.06
C GLU A 44 -15.64 3.34 -1.08
N GLY A 45 -14.76 3.27 -2.09
CA GLY A 45 -14.92 2.33 -3.20
C GLY A 45 -14.95 0.86 -2.77
N ALA A 46 -14.12 0.48 -1.78
CA ALA A 46 -14.16 -0.87 -1.22
C ALA A 46 -15.47 -1.13 -0.47
N HIS A 47 -15.96 -0.16 0.30
CA HIS A 47 -17.22 -0.27 1.03
C HIS A 47 -18.42 -0.42 0.08
N ASP A 48 -18.49 0.40 -0.96
CA ASP A 48 -19.48 0.31 -2.04
C ASP A 48 -19.40 -1.03 -2.79
N GLY A 49 -18.19 -1.59 -2.89
CA GLY A 49 -17.91 -2.94 -3.38
C GLY A 49 -18.32 -4.08 -2.44
N GLY A 50 -18.88 -3.77 -1.26
CA GLY A 50 -19.38 -4.74 -0.27
C GLY A 50 -18.42 -5.04 0.89
N ALA A 51 -17.33 -4.28 1.05
CA ALA A 51 -16.45 -4.43 2.20
C ALA A 51 -17.14 -3.90 3.47
N ASP A 52 -17.22 -4.74 4.51
CA ASP A 52 -17.85 -4.40 5.81
C ASP A 52 -16.81 -4.19 6.92
N GLU A 53 -15.57 -4.64 6.72
CA GLU A 53 -14.43 -4.37 7.58
C GLU A 53 -13.17 -4.14 6.72
N ILE A 54 -12.49 -3.03 6.94
CA ILE A 54 -11.25 -2.69 6.23
C ILE A 54 -10.15 -2.50 7.27
N VAL A 55 -9.03 -3.21 7.12
CA VAL A 55 -7.85 -3.07 7.96
C VAL A 55 -6.77 -2.40 7.13
N VAL A 56 -6.34 -1.21 7.53
CA VAL A 56 -5.31 -0.42 6.85
C VAL A 56 -4.01 -0.54 7.65
N TYR A 57 -2.96 -1.05 7.00
CA TYR A 57 -1.60 -1.03 7.50
C TYR A 57 -0.81 0.06 6.80
N ASP A 58 -0.39 1.05 7.59
CA ASP A 58 0.48 2.12 7.12
C ASP A 58 1.93 1.62 7.06
N MET A 59 2.38 1.26 5.85
CA MET A 59 3.72 0.72 5.63
C MET A 59 4.76 1.82 5.42
N HIS A 60 4.39 3.09 5.35
CA HIS A 60 5.35 4.15 5.07
C HIS A 60 6.12 4.58 6.32
N GLU A 61 7.45 4.68 6.23
CA GLU A 61 8.32 5.18 7.31
C GLU A 61 7.99 4.52 8.67
N SER A 62 7.45 5.29 9.63
CA SER A 62 7.12 4.81 10.97
C SER A 62 5.69 4.29 11.14
N GLY A 63 4.89 4.26 10.07
CA GLY A 63 3.48 3.83 10.09
C GLY A 63 2.57 4.76 10.89
N ARG A 64 2.83 6.08 10.86
CA ARG A 64 2.10 7.09 11.67
C ARG A 64 1.65 8.27 10.82
N ASN A 65 1.32 8.00 9.56
CA ASN A 65 0.99 8.99 8.55
C ASN A 65 -0.51 9.31 8.56
N ILE A 66 -1.36 8.32 8.80
CA ILE A 66 -2.83 8.40 8.73
C ILE A 66 -3.46 9.19 9.90
N PHE A 67 -4.41 10.08 9.59
CA PHE A 67 -5.24 10.80 10.56
C PHE A 67 -6.44 9.95 11.01
N THR A 68 -6.27 9.25 12.13
CA THR A 68 -7.24 8.26 12.64
C THR A 68 -8.62 8.83 12.99
N ASP A 69 -8.69 10.11 13.36
CA ASP A 69 -9.92 10.81 13.69
C ASP A 69 -10.86 11.01 12.49
N ARG A 70 -10.35 10.80 11.28
CA ARG A 70 -11.10 10.94 10.03
C ARG A 70 -11.54 9.59 9.44
N LEU A 71 -11.15 8.48 10.06
CA LEU A 71 -11.47 7.15 9.56
C LEU A 71 -12.92 6.77 9.89
N PRO A 72 -13.66 6.16 8.94
CA PRO A 72 -14.97 5.58 9.23
C PRO A 72 -14.89 4.48 10.30
N ALA A 73 -16.00 4.25 11.01
CA ALA A 73 -16.05 3.28 12.11
C ALA A 73 -15.76 1.82 11.70
N TYR A 74 -15.94 1.49 10.42
CA TYR A 74 -15.64 0.16 9.85
C TYR A 74 -14.18 0.00 9.39
N VAL A 75 -13.34 1.02 9.60
CA VAL A 75 -11.92 0.99 9.25
C VAL A 75 -11.07 0.84 10.52
N HIS A 76 -10.12 -0.08 10.49
CA HIS A 76 -9.13 -0.30 11.53
C HIS A 76 -7.75 0.08 11.04
N HIS A 77 -7.05 0.95 11.76
CA HIS A 77 -5.69 1.39 11.41
C HIS A 77 -4.65 0.66 12.27
N ILE A 78 -3.68 0.02 11.61
CA ILE A 78 -2.47 -0.51 12.23
C ILE A 78 -1.40 0.58 12.15
N ALA A 79 -1.18 1.25 13.28
CA ALA A 79 -0.20 2.33 13.40
C ALA A 79 1.09 1.85 14.08
N GLY A 80 2.23 2.39 13.63
CA GLY A 80 3.53 2.18 14.25
C GLY A 80 4.28 0.95 13.74
N LYS A 81 5.62 0.99 13.85
CA LYS A 81 6.51 -0.14 13.55
C LYS A 81 7.49 -0.46 14.70
N PRO A 82 7.81 -1.74 14.94
CA PRO A 82 7.10 -2.91 14.40
C PRO A 82 5.72 -3.05 15.08
N PRO A 83 4.65 -3.40 14.35
CA PRO A 83 3.34 -3.55 14.95
C PRO A 83 3.26 -4.85 15.76
N VAL A 84 2.63 -4.79 16.95
CA VAL A 84 2.29 -5.98 17.74
C VAL A 84 0.83 -6.32 17.48
N LEU A 85 0.59 -7.35 16.67
CA LEU A 85 -0.74 -7.67 16.14
C LEU A 85 -1.30 -8.96 16.74
N THR A 86 -2.61 -8.96 16.96
CA THR A 86 -3.37 -10.19 17.20
C THR A 86 -3.67 -10.90 15.87
N GLU A 87 -4.10 -12.17 15.94
CA GLU A 87 -4.56 -12.94 14.78
C GLU A 87 -5.58 -12.18 13.94
N LYS A 88 -6.44 -11.39 14.60
CA LYS A 88 -7.48 -10.62 13.92
C LYS A 88 -6.87 -9.64 12.93
N PHE A 89 -5.82 -8.91 13.29
CA PHE A 89 -5.33 -7.78 12.49
C PHE A 89 -4.10 -8.11 11.63
N ARG A 90 -3.41 -9.23 11.88
CA ARG A 90 -2.31 -9.68 11.02
C ARG A 90 -2.83 -10.19 9.68
N MET A 91 -2.07 -10.01 8.59
CA MET A 91 -2.35 -10.66 7.31
C MET A 91 -2.53 -12.18 7.50
N GLY A 92 -3.56 -12.75 6.88
CA GLY A 92 -3.93 -14.14 7.04
C GLY A 92 -5.16 -14.52 6.22
N LYS A 93 -5.57 -15.79 6.30
CA LYS A 93 -6.68 -16.36 5.51
C LYS A 93 -8.07 -15.77 5.78
N SER A 94 -8.19 -14.83 6.72
CA SER A 94 -9.46 -14.18 7.09
C SER A 94 -9.83 -13.00 6.21
N TYR A 95 -8.95 -12.59 5.30
CA TYR A 95 -9.21 -11.49 4.36
C TYR A 95 -9.67 -12.04 3.03
N ASP A 96 -10.59 -11.33 2.41
CA ASP A 96 -11.14 -11.65 1.09
C ASP A 96 -10.32 -10.99 -0.04
N GLY A 97 -9.48 -10.01 0.29
CA GLY A 97 -8.61 -9.36 -0.67
C GLY A 97 -7.56 -8.42 -0.06
N LEU A 98 -6.51 -8.19 -0.83
CA LEU A 98 -5.43 -7.23 -0.57
C LEU A 98 -5.56 -6.02 -1.50
N PHE A 99 -5.46 -4.83 -0.92
CA PHE A 99 -5.33 -3.56 -1.63
C PHE A 99 -3.95 -2.97 -1.34
N LEU A 100 -3.25 -2.53 -2.38
CA LEU A 100 -1.98 -1.84 -2.31
C LEU A 100 -2.20 -0.39 -2.76
N LEU A 101 -2.17 0.54 -1.79
CA LEU A 101 -2.55 1.94 -1.97
C LEU A 101 -1.30 2.83 -1.98
N GLY A 102 -1.11 3.63 -3.02
CA GLY A 102 -0.02 4.60 -3.10
C GLY A 102 1.36 3.97 -3.25
N ASN A 103 1.46 2.77 -3.80
CA ASN A 103 2.74 2.08 -3.97
C ASN A 103 3.50 2.57 -5.20
N HIS A 104 4.81 2.38 -5.19
CA HIS A 104 5.72 2.71 -6.29
C HIS A 104 6.35 1.45 -6.88
N ALA A 105 7.01 1.60 -8.03
CA ALA A 105 7.71 0.48 -8.65
C ALA A 105 9.01 0.14 -7.90
N MET A 106 9.48 -1.08 -8.15
CA MET A 106 10.74 -1.65 -7.67
C MET A 106 11.98 -0.85 -8.11
N PRO A 107 13.13 -1.02 -7.46
CA PRO A 107 14.36 -0.29 -7.76
C PRO A 107 14.77 -0.39 -9.22
N PHE A 108 15.37 0.68 -9.74
CA PHE A 108 15.87 0.77 -11.12
C PHE A 108 14.77 0.69 -12.20
N THR A 109 13.50 0.83 -11.83
CA THR A 109 12.41 0.91 -12.80
C THR A 109 12.41 2.25 -13.50
N ARG A 110 12.53 2.21 -14.82
CA ARG A 110 12.49 3.40 -15.66
C ARG A 110 11.11 4.06 -15.62
N ASP A 111 11.10 5.38 -15.65
CA ASP A 111 9.89 6.22 -15.67
C ASP A 111 9.02 6.05 -14.41
N SER A 112 9.60 5.56 -13.32
CA SER A 112 8.93 5.47 -12.03
C SER A 112 9.28 6.65 -11.11
N VAL A 113 8.29 7.17 -10.40
CA VAL A 113 8.52 8.11 -9.31
C VAL A 113 9.02 7.36 -8.08
N LEU A 114 10.09 7.89 -7.48
CA LEU A 114 10.56 7.47 -6.15
C LEU A 114 10.82 5.95 -5.99
N CYS A 115 11.17 5.25 -7.09
CA CYS A 115 11.33 3.80 -7.07
C CYS A 115 12.43 3.32 -6.12
N HIS A 116 12.08 2.37 -5.27
CA HIS A 116 12.96 1.68 -4.33
C HIS A 116 12.26 0.39 -3.83
N ALA A 117 12.77 -0.28 -2.79
CA ALA A 117 12.05 -1.38 -2.14
C ALA A 117 12.36 -1.45 -0.63
N TYR A 118 11.36 -1.26 0.23
CA TYR A 118 11.38 -1.16 1.69
C TYR A 118 12.33 -0.10 2.25
N TRP A 119 13.63 -0.21 1.95
CA TRP A 119 14.64 0.78 2.28
C TRP A 119 15.34 1.27 1.02
N LEU A 120 15.74 2.54 1.00
CA LEU A 120 16.50 3.13 -0.13
C LEU A 120 17.82 2.42 -0.43
N SER A 121 18.37 1.68 0.54
CA SER A 121 19.59 0.90 0.39
C SER A 121 19.37 -0.47 -0.24
N ASP A 122 18.12 -0.93 -0.30
CA ASP A 122 17.82 -2.26 -0.81
C ASP A 122 17.85 -2.24 -2.35
N GLY A 123 18.34 -3.34 -2.90
CA GLY A 123 18.31 -3.59 -4.33
C GLY A 123 17.01 -4.26 -4.76
N MET A 124 16.98 -4.66 -6.02
CA MET A 124 15.90 -5.50 -6.54
C MET A 124 15.90 -6.86 -5.82
N PHE A 125 14.73 -7.34 -5.41
CA PHE A 125 14.56 -8.72 -4.94
C PHE A 125 14.26 -9.64 -6.11
N THR A 126 14.68 -10.90 -6.02
CA THR A 126 14.35 -11.92 -7.02
C THR A 126 13.73 -13.13 -6.34
N VAL A 127 12.52 -13.50 -6.74
CA VAL A 127 11.79 -14.68 -6.24
C VAL A 127 11.55 -15.62 -7.41
N ASN A 128 12.07 -16.84 -7.33
CA ASN A 128 11.96 -17.85 -8.41
C ASN A 128 12.41 -17.34 -9.80
N GLY A 129 13.42 -16.47 -9.83
CA GLY A 129 13.93 -15.88 -11.08
C GLY A 129 13.10 -14.73 -11.63
N ILE A 130 12.10 -14.25 -10.87
CA ILE A 130 11.29 -13.08 -11.21
C ILE A 130 11.68 -11.93 -10.29
N ASP A 131 12.01 -10.79 -10.87
CA ASP A 131 12.33 -9.58 -10.12
C ASP A 131 11.06 -8.94 -9.55
N VAL A 132 11.12 -8.55 -8.28
CA VAL A 132 9.99 -7.99 -7.53
C VAL A 132 10.45 -6.83 -6.63
N GLY A 133 9.58 -5.85 -6.44
CA GLY A 133 9.66 -4.88 -5.35
C GLY A 133 8.66 -5.19 -4.26
N GLU A 134 8.24 -4.15 -3.53
CA GLU A 134 7.26 -4.26 -2.46
C GLU A 134 5.92 -4.78 -2.95
N ILE A 135 5.44 -4.32 -4.12
CA ILE A 135 4.17 -4.77 -4.70
C ILE A 135 4.18 -6.29 -4.87
N GLY A 136 5.23 -6.84 -5.46
CA GLY A 136 5.38 -8.28 -5.62
C GLY A 136 5.54 -9.02 -4.29
N MET A 137 6.31 -8.49 -3.36
CA MET A 137 6.52 -9.11 -2.04
C MET A 137 5.24 -9.16 -1.21
N GLU A 138 4.48 -8.07 -1.12
CA GLU A 138 3.19 -8.04 -0.40
C GLU A 138 2.16 -8.96 -1.07
N ALA A 139 2.11 -8.99 -2.40
CA ALA A 139 1.25 -9.91 -3.15
C ALA A 139 1.61 -11.38 -2.87
N LEU A 140 2.90 -11.72 -2.80
CA LEU A 140 3.37 -13.06 -2.46
C LEU A 140 2.99 -13.44 -1.03
N ILE A 141 3.14 -12.53 -0.06
CA ILE A 141 2.76 -12.75 1.34
C ILE A 141 1.25 -13.02 1.44
N ALA A 142 0.41 -12.21 0.80
CA ALA A 142 -1.04 -12.42 0.76
C ALA A 142 -1.40 -13.75 0.08
N GLY A 143 -0.73 -14.06 -1.03
CA GLY A 143 -0.90 -15.30 -1.79
C GLY A 143 -0.63 -16.57 -0.97
N GLN A 144 0.29 -16.54 0.00
CA GLN A 144 0.52 -17.67 0.92
C GLN A 144 -0.73 -18.04 1.74
N TYR A 145 -1.64 -17.09 1.94
CA TYR A 145 -2.89 -17.29 2.65
C TYR A 145 -4.11 -17.46 1.73
N GLY A 146 -3.89 -17.49 0.41
CA GLY A 146 -4.97 -17.52 -0.58
C GLY A 146 -5.73 -16.21 -0.72
N VAL A 147 -5.17 -15.10 -0.24
CA VAL A 147 -5.78 -13.77 -0.33
C VAL A 147 -5.39 -13.14 -1.67
N PRO A 148 -6.36 -12.86 -2.57
CA PRO A 148 -6.06 -12.26 -3.87
C PRO A 148 -5.68 -10.78 -3.73
N LEU A 149 -4.72 -10.33 -4.53
CA LEU A 149 -4.49 -8.91 -4.77
C LEU A 149 -5.65 -8.39 -5.63
N LEU A 150 -6.44 -7.42 -5.13
CA LEU A 150 -7.62 -6.90 -5.82
C LEU A 150 -7.43 -5.48 -6.35
N LEU A 151 -6.49 -4.73 -5.80
CA LEU A 151 -6.17 -3.38 -6.25
C LEU A 151 -4.70 -3.07 -6.04
N VAL A 152 -4.10 -2.43 -7.03
CA VAL A 152 -2.86 -1.65 -6.87
C VAL A 152 -3.12 -0.25 -7.40
N THR A 153 -2.70 0.75 -6.64
CA THR A 153 -2.65 2.15 -7.06
C THR A 153 -1.24 2.67 -6.91
N GLY A 154 -0.86 3.57 -7.81
CA GLY A 154 0.50 4.04 -7.96
C GLY A 154 0.71 4.62 -9.34
N ASP A 155 1.93 5.02 -9.65
CA ASP A 155 2.26 5.51 -10.98
C ASP A 155 2.14 4.43 -12.08
N LEU A 156 2.33 4.83 -13.33
CA LEU A 156 2.26 3.91 -14.47
C LEU A 156 3.28 2.76 -14.38
N ALA A 157 4.39 2.95 -13.67
CA ALA A 157 5.40 1.90 -13.49
C ALA A 157 4.96 0.88 -12.42
N ALA A 158 4.43 1.34 -11.29
CA ALA A 158 3.83 0.51 -10.24
C ALA A 158 2.68 -0.33 -10.79
N LYS A 159 1.80 0.29 -11.58
CA LYS A 159 0.73 -0.43 -12.30
C LYS A 159 1.28 -1.51 -13.23
N LYS A 160 2.40 -1.25 -13.92
CA LYS A 160 3.03 -2.26 -14.78
C LYS A 160 3.58 -3.41 -13.96
N GLU A 161 4.18 -3.15 -12.80
CA GLU A 161 4.71 -4.18 -11.88
C GLU A 161 3.61 -5.10 -11.32
N ALA A 162 2.39 -4.59 -11.13
CA ALA A 162 1.25 -5.36 -10.63
C ALA A 162 0.80 -6.54 -11.53
N TRP A 163 1.44 -6.78 -12.69
CA TRP A 163 1.17 -7.90 -13.61
C TRP A 163 1.28 -9.29 -12.98
N LEU A 164 1.95 -9.41 -11.83
CA LEU A 164 2.11 -10.66 -11.06
C LEU A 164 0.77 -11.28 -10.61
N SER A 165 -0.33 -10.53 -10.71
CA SER A 165 -1.70 -11.03 -10.53
C SER A 165 -2.56 -10.69 -11.77
N PRO A 166 -2.66 -11.61 -12.76
CA PRO A 166 -3.27 -11.34 -14.06
C PRO A 166 -4.76 -10.95 -14.04
N GLN A 167 -5.44 -11.08 -12.90
CA GLN A 167 -6.86 -10.75 -12.72
C GLN A 167 -7.10 -9.47 -11.91
N THR A 168 -6.05 -8.78 -11.46
CA THR A 168 -6.15 -7.61 -10.58
C THR A 168 -6.37 -6.32 -11.39
N PRO A 169 -7.46 -5.58 -11.14
CA PRO A 169 -7.58 -4.19 -11.59
C PRO A 169 -6.43 -3.33 -11.04
N ALA A 170 -5.69 -2.65 -11.93
CA ALA A 170 -4.69 -1.66 -11.54
C ALA A 170 -5.15 -0.26 -11.98
N ALA A 171 -5.27 0.66 -11.02
CA ALA A 171 -5.63 2.05 -11.28
C ALA A 171 -4.35 2.91 -11.29
N PRO A 172 -4.15 3.75 -12.32
CA PRO A 172 -3.05 4.72 -12.35
C PRO A 172 -3.33 5.92 -11.44
#